data_AF-A0A354CY35-F1
#
_entry.id   AF-A0A354CY35-F1
#
_cell.length_a   1.000
_cell.length_b   1.000
_cell.length_c   1.000
_cell.angle_alpha   90.00
_cell.angle_beta   90.00
_cell.angle_gamma   90.00
#
_symmetry.space_group_name_H-M   'P 1'
#
loop_
_entity.id
_entity.type
_entity.pdbx_description
1 polymer ?
#
loop_
_entity_poly.entity_id
_entity_poly.type
_entity_poly.pdbx_seq_one_letter_code
_entity_poly.pdbx_strand_id
1 'polypeptide(L)' 'VSPAISAVKAGDLGMTIALKPMTWGKLAVQAAVGHANGKSLPRIVEIETVLVDQSNVARLTPQDLQ' A
#
# COMPACT_ATOMS: atom_id res chain seq x y z
N VAL A 1 12.94 0.92 3.32
CA VAL A 1 11.77 1.19 4.19
C VAL A 1 11.50 2.69 4.12
N SER A 2 10.24 3.12 4.01
CA SER A 2 9.91 4.56 3.91
C SER A 2 10.47 5.35 5.10
N PRO A 3 10.99 6.58 4.91
CA PRO A 3 11.44 7.43 6.03
C PRO A 3 10.38 7.60 7.12
N ALA A 4 9.10 7.68 6.75
CA ALA A 4 8.01 7.79 7.71
C ALA A 4 7.88 6.55 8.61
N ILE A 5 8.04 5.35 8.05
CA ILE A 5 7.99 4.10 8.83
C ILE A 5 9.21 3.99 9.75
N SER A 6 10.38 4.42 9.27
CA SER A 6 11.58 4.51 10.12
C SER A 6 11.40 5.49 11.27
N ALA A 7 10.77 6.65 11.02
CA ALA A 7 10.46 7.65 12.04
C ALA A 7 9.42 7.13 13.06
N VAL A 8 8.42 6.37 12.62
CA VAL A 8 7.52 5.67 13.55
C VAL A 8 8.32 4.68 14.39
N LYS A 9 9.19 3.85 13.79
CA LYS A 9 10.00 2.90 14.55
C LYS A 9 10.94 3.57 15.57
N ALA A 10 11.44 4.77 15.26
CA ALA A 10 12.31 5.54 16.14
C ALA A 10 11.55 6.27 17.27
N GLY A 11 10.22 6.42 17.16
CA GLY A 11 9.42 7.21 18.10
C GLY A 11 9.31 8.70 17.74
N ASP A 12 9.95 9.13 16.65
CA ASP A 12 9.93 10.50 16.15
C ASP A 12 8.61 10.87 15.46
N LEU A 13 7.82 9.87 15.04
CA LEU A 13 6.51 10.04 14.43
C LEU A 13 5.48 9.13 15.11
N GLY A 14 4.32 9.67 15.48
CA GLY A 14 3.28 8.90 16.17
C GLY A 14 2.64 7.83 15.29
N MET A 15 2.34 8.16 14.03
CA MET A 15 1.75 7.25 13.07
C MET A 15 1.91 7.72 11.62
N THR A 16 1.74 6.79 10.67
CA THR A 16 1.70 7.07 9.23
C THR A 16 0.77 6.08 8.51
N ILE A 17 0.32 6.42 7.30
CA ILE A 17 -0.48 5.52 6.45
C ILE A 17 0.40 5.00 5.30
N ALA A 18 0.54 3.68 5.19
CA ALA A 18 1.18 3.04 4.05
C ALA A 18 0.17 2.85 2.91
N LEU A 19 0.43 3.53 1.78
CA LEU A 19 -0.48 3.59 0.62
C LEU A 19 -0.29 2.46 -0.42
N LYS A 20 0.72 1.59 -0.27
CA LYS A 20 1.00 0.44 -1.15
C LYS A 20 1.12 0.77 -2.66
N PRO A 21 2.01 1.70 -3.08
CA PRO A 21 2.10 2.12 -4.48
C PRO A 21 2.44 1.00 -5.48
N MET A 22 3.09 -0.07 -5.02
CA MET A 22 3.38 -1.23 -5.87
C MET A 22 2.10 -1.99 -6.24
N THR A 23 1.22 -2.19 -5.26
CA THR A 23 -0.13 -2.73 -5.48
C THR A 23 -0.92 -1.88 -6.48
N TRP A 24 -0.83 -0.55 -6.41
CA TRP A 24 -1.48 0.35 -7.38
C TRP A 24 -0.98 0.09 -8.81
N GLY A 25 0.34 0.05 -9.00
CA GLY A 25 0.94 -0.20 -10.31
C GLY A 25 0.53 -1.57 -10.88
N LYS A 26 0.56 -2.61 -10.04
CA LYS A 26 0.12 -3.96 -10.44
C LYS A 26 -1.35 -3.99 -10.86
N LEU A 27 -2.23 -3.38 -10.07
CA LEU A 27 -3.66 -3.30 -10.39
C LEU A 27 -3.92 -2.53 -11.67
N ALA A 28 -3.22 -1.41 -11.89
CA ALA A 28 -3.36 -0.63 -13.12
C ALA A 28 -3.01 -1.45 -14.38
N VAL A 29 -1.89 -2.20 -14.35
CA VAL A 29 -1.49 -3.07 -15.47
C VAL A 29 -2.50 -4.20 -15.65
N GLN A 30 -2.93 -4.86 -14.57
CA GLN A 30 -3.93 -5.93 -14.64
C GLN A 30 -5.27 -5.45 -15.20
N ALA A 31 -5.70 -4.24 -14.81
CA ALA A 31 -6.89 -3.61 -15.33
C ALA A 31 -6.77 -3.35 -16.83
N ALA A 32 -5.67 -2.74 -17.29
CA ALA A 32 -5.43 -2.50 -18.72
C ALA A 32 -5.45 -3.80 -19.55
N VAL A 33 -4.80 -4.85 -19.09
CA VAL A 33 -4.81 -6.17 -19.74
C VAL A 33 -6.23 -6.79 -19.71
N GLY A 34 -6.94 -6.66 -18.60
CA GLY A 34 -8.32 -7.12 -18.47
C GLY A 34 -9.24 -6.44 -19.49
N HIS A 35 -9.13 -5.12 -19.62
CA HIS A 35 -9.89 -4.33 -20.59
C HIS A 35 -9.56 -4.72 -22.03
N ALA A 36 -8.28 -4.88 -22.37
CA ALA A 36 -7.86 -5.35 -23.70
C ALA A 36 -8.43 -6.73 -24.05
N ASN A 37 -8.67 -7.58 -23.04
CA ASN A 37 -9.30 -8.90 -23.19
C ASN A 37 -10.84 -8.85 -23.07
N GLY A 38 -11.46 -7.67 -23.17
CA GLY A 38 -12.92 -7.50 -23.19
C GLY A 38 -13.61 -7.49 -21.82
N LYS A 39 -12.86 -7.42 -20.70
CA LYS A 39 -13.46 -7.29 -19.37
C LYS A 39 -13.92 -5.85 -19.13
N SER A 40 -15.10 -5.71 -18.53
CA SER A 40 -15.53 -4.43 -17.96
C SER A 40 -14.73 -4.15 -16.68
N LEU A 41 -14.31 -2.90 -16.51
CA LEU A 41 -13.58 -2.45 -15.33
C LEU A 41 -14.47 -1.53 -14.49
N PRO A 42 -14.42 -1.63 -13.16
CA PRO A 42 -15.08 -0.66 -12.30
C PRO A 42 -14.42 0.72 -12.47
N ARG A 43 -15.23 1.78 -12.36
CA ARG A 43 -14.75 3.16 -12.43
C ARG A 43 -13.86 3.52 -11.24
N ILE A 44 -14.07 2.88 -10.10
CA ILE A 44 -13.36 3.12 -8.85
C ILE A 44 -12.83 1.77 -8.35
N VAL A 45 -11.55 1.73 -8.00
CA VAL A 45 -10.89 0.59 -7.36
C VAL A 45 -10.38 1.06 -6.01
N GLU A 46 -10.90 0.46 -4.94
CA GLU A 46 -10.43 0.71 -3.59
C GLU A 46 -9.22 -0.18 -3.29
N ILE A 47 -8.23 0.40 -2.60
CA ILE A 47 -7.00 -0.31 -2.23
C ILE A 47 -6.84 -0.18 -0.72
N GLU A 48 -6.69 -1.31 -0.06
CA GLU A 48 -6.50 -1.36 1.38
C GLU A 48 -5.16 -0.73 1.78
N THR A 49 -5.24 0.26 2.66
CA THR A 49 -4.08 0.92 3.26
C THR A 49 -3.79 0.37 4.65
N VAL A 50 -2.54 0.50 5.12
CA VAL A 50 -2.16 0.08 6.47
C VAL A 50 -1.85 1.32 7.32
N LEU A 51 -2.58 1.49 8.43
CA LEU A 51 -2.16 2.43 9.47
C LEU A 51 -0.96 1.83 10.21
N VAL A 52 0.13 2.58 10.30
CA VAL A 52 1.37 2.16 10.95
C VAL A 52 1.62 3.03 12.17
N ASP A 53 1.79 2.40 13.32
CA ASP A 53 2.08 3.03 14.61
C ASP A 53 3.01 2.14 15.45
N GLN A 54 3.32 2.57 16.68
CA GLN A 54 4.16 1.81 17.62
C GLN A 54 3.61 0.41 17.94
N SER A 55 2.28 0.23 17.90
CA SER A 55 1.66 -1.04 18.24
C SER A 55 1.96 -2.11 17.18
N ASN A 56 2.30 -1.74 15.94
CA ASN A 56 2.41 -2.67 14.82
C ASN A 56 3.71 -2.58 14.00
N VAL A 57 4.46 -1.49 14.07
CA VAL A 57 5.62 -1.25 13.20
C VAL A 57 6.70 -2.33 13.31
N ALA A 58 6.83 -2.98 14.48
CA ALA A 58 7.82 -4.03 14.71
C ALA A 58 7.51 -5.37 14.02
N ARG A 59 6.24 -5.64 13.70
CA ARG A 59 5.80 -6.92 13.09
C ARG A 59 5.55 -6.84 11.58
N LEU A 60 5.52 -5.63 11.02
CA LEU A 60 5.28 -5.43 9.59
C LEU A 60 6.48 -5.85 8.75
N THR A 61 6.21 -6.62 7.71
CA THR A 61 7.17 -7.05 6.69
C THR A 61 7.17 -6.08 5.50
N PRO A 62 8.21 -6.10 4.64
CA PRO A 62 8.18 -5.36 3.39
C PRO A 62 6.97 -5.69 2.50
N GLN A 63 6.45 -6.92 2.57
CA GLN A 63 5.28 -7.38 1.82
C GLN A 63 3.99 -6.73 2.33
N ASP A 64 3.87 -6.48 3.63
CA ASP A 64 2.69 -5.82 4.21
C ASP A 64 2.58 -4.34 3.78
N LEU A 65 3.69 -3.76 3.34
CA LEU A 65 3.84 -2.35 3.01
C LEU A 65 3.82 -2.06 1.49
N GLN A 66 3.77 -3.11 0.66
CA GLN A 66 3.79 -3.04 -0.80
C GLN A 66 2.41 -3.33 -1.39
#